data_AF-A0A2V6IQT4-F1
#
_entry.id   AF-A0A2V6IQT4-F1
#
_cell.length_a   1.000
_cell.length_b   1.000
_cell.length_c   1.000
_cell.angle_alpha   90.00
_cell.angle_beta   90.00
_cell.angle_gamma   90.00
#
_symmetry.space_group_name_H-M   'P 1'
#
loop_
_entity.id
_entity.type
_entity.pdbx_description
1 polymer ?
#
loop_
_entity_poly.entity_id
_entity_poly.type
_entity_poly.pdbx_seq_one_letter_code
_entity_poly.pdbx_strand_id
1 'polypeptide(L)'
;MKTNMKKMTNQAVTIIGLTTVLSALALGSAFGQSASKAGTSAVVRSAPNNVTVFATGLNNPRGLKFGPDGNLYVAEGGIGGADSTEGCCEQVIPPVGPYTGSVTGSRISKIDANGVRTTAVDNLPSSQTSATTGNLTSGAADIAFIGETLYILLAGAGCSWCVAGAGDAQRPTPG
;
A
#
# COMPACT_ATOMS: atom_id res chain seq x y z
N MET A 1 -12.49 54.11 3.59
CA MET A 1 -12.71 54.31 5.04
C MET A 1 -12.60 52.94 5.70
N LYS A 2 -11.76 52.82 6.75
CA LYS A 2 -11.29 51.63 7.50
C LYS A 2 -10.15 50.81 6.85
N THR A 3 -9.00 50.51 7.46
CA THR A 3 -8.21 51.06 8.59
C THR A 3 -6.76 50.57 8.37
N ASN A 4 -5.80 51.43 8.71
CA ASN A 4 -4.36 51.20 8.84
C ASN A 4 -3.92 49.86 9.46
N MET A 5 -2.82 49.31 8.94
CA MET A 5 -1.87 48.53 9.74
C MET A 5 -0.46 49.07 9.54
N LYS A 6 -0.04 49.90 10.48
CA LYS A 6 1.36 50.21 10.77
C LYS A 6 1.60 49.78 12.22
N LYS A 7 2.50 48.81 12.42
CA LYS A 7 3.38 48.74 13.59
C LYS A 7 4.55 47.80 13.30
N MET A 8 5.68 48.43 12.98
CA MET A 8 7.03 48.01 13.39
C MET A 8 7.04 47.97 14.95
N THR A 9 7.85 47.22 15.68
CA THR A 9 9.33 47.10 15.65
C THR A 9 9.76 46.11 16.74
N ASN A 10 10.97 45.55 16.64
CA ASN A 10 12.04 45.49 17.67
C ASN A 10 13.23 44.72 17.03
N GLN A 11 14.27 45.39 16.48
CA GLN A 11 15.50 45.90 17.15
C GLN A 11 16.19 44.83 18.03
N ALA A 12 17.48 44.46 17.93
CA ALA A 12 18.71 45.12 17.47
C ALA A 12 19.87 44.06 17.31
N VAL A 13 20.77 44.17 16.30
CA VAL A 13 22.22 44.56 16.40
C VAL A 13 23.21 43.40 16.76
N THR A 14 23.94 42.82 15.80
CA THR A 14 25.36 43.07 15.35
C THR A 14 26.36 42.07 15.98
N ILE A 15 27.29 41.42 15.25
CA ILE A 15 28.72 41.80 15.14
C ILE A 15 29.44 40.98 14.05
N ILE A 16 30.32 41.72 13.37
CA ILE A 16 31.22 41.41 12.24
C ILE A 16 32.32 40.42 12.62
N GLY A 17 32.68 39.52 11.69
CA GLY A 17 33.87 38.67 11.80
C GLY A 17 34.45 38.33 10.43
N LEU A 18 34.93 39.34 9.71
CA LEU A 18 35.69 39.21 8.47
C LEU A 18 37.19 39.10 8.81
N THR A 19 37.82 37.96 8.54
CA THR A 19 39.28 37.90 8.32
C THR A 19 39.57 37.11 7.05
N THR A 20 40.40 37.70 6.22
CA THR A 20 40.64 37.41 4.80
C THR A 20 41.76 36.39 4.57
N VAL A 21 41.66 35.76 3.40
CA VAL A 21 42.45 34.71 2.73
C VAL A 21 43.90 35.09 2.39
N LEU A 22 44.85 34.12 2.39
CA LEU A 22 45.92 33.87 1.39
C LEU A 22 46.83 32.69 1.85
N SER A 23 46.62 31.44 1.39
CA SER A 23 47.19 30.76 0.21
C SER A 23 48.60 30.13 0.38
N ALA A 24 48.72 28.80 0.25
CA ALA A 24 49.75 28.11 -0.56
C ALA A 24 49.66 26.56 -0.48
N LEU A 25 49.50 25.96 -1.66
CA LEU A 25 50.11 24.72 -2.17
C LEU A 25 50.12 23.41 -1.34
N ALA A 26 49.31 22.45 -1.79
CA ALA A 26 49.80 21.10 -2.08
C ALA A 26 48.88 20.40 -3.11
N LEU A 27 49.30 20.37 -4.37
CA LEU A 27 48.84 19.37 -5.34
C LEU A 27 49.51 18.05 -4.96
N GLY A 28 48.86 17.29 -4.07
CA GLY A 28 49.25 15.94 -3.68
C GLY A 28 48.30 14.94 -4.33
N SER A 29 48.85 14.16 -5.25
CA SER A 29 48.23 13.05 -5.99
C SER A 29 47.33 12.15 -5.13
N ALA A 30 46.22 11.75 -5.75
CA ALA A 30 45.26 10.76 -5.29
C ALA A 30 45.88 9.55 -4.59
N PHE A 31 45.66 9.42 -3.29
CA PHE A 31 45.43 8.15 -2.59
C PHE A 31 44.58 8.46 -1.36
N GLY A 32 43.28 8.68 -1.58
CA GLY A 32 42.30 8.77 -0.51
C GLY A 32 42.23 7.40 0.18
N GLN A 33 42.68 7.34 1.43
CA GLN A 33 42.56 6.15 2.25
C GLN A 33 41.08 5.89 2.54
N SER A 34 40.50 4.92 1.85
CA SER A 34 39.21 4.35 2.22
C SER A 34 39.31 3.80 3.64
N ALA A 35 38.76 4.51 4.61
CA ALA A 35 38.50 3.95 5.93
C ALA A 35 37.39 2.91 5.76
N SER A 36 37.74 1.68 5.40
CA SER A 36 36.86 0.54 5.55
C SER A 36 36.64 0.38 7.05
N LYS A 37 35.51 0.89 7.55
CA LYS A 37 34.95 0.47 8.84
C LYS A 37 34.89 -1.05 8.75
N ALA A 38 35.78 -1.73 9.45
CA ALA A 38 35.79 -3.18 9.52
C ALA A 38 34.38 -3.58 9.96
N GLY A 39 33.60 -4.07 9.00
CA GLY A 39 32.31 -4.66 9.30
C GLY A 39 32.64 -5.82 10.21
N THR A 40 32.34 -5.68 11.50
CA THR A 40 32.06 -6.85 12.28
C THR A 40 31.00 -7.58 11.49
N SER A 41 31.36 -8.70 10.88
CA SER A 41 30.41 -9.66 10.36
C SER A 41 29.53 -10.00 11.54
N ALA A 42 28.41 -9.29 11.67
CA ALA A 42 27.36 -9.68 12.56
C ALA A 42 27.02 -11.08 12.07
N VAL A 43 27.36 -12.08 12.89
CA VAL A 43 26.77 -13.39 12.77
C VAL A 43 25.29 -13.10 12.86
N VAL A 44 24.61 -13.01 11.71
CA VAL A 44 23.17 -13.11 11.65
C VAL A 44 22.94 -14.52 12.13
N ARG A 45 22.78 -14.67 13.44
CA ARG A 45 22.25 -15.89 14.02
C ARG A 45 20.97 -16.08 13.24
N SER A 46 20.91 -17.14 12.43
CA SER A 46 19.65 -17.60 11.90
C SER A 46 18.71 -17.59 13.08
N ALA A 47 17.67 -16.74 13.03
CA ALA A 47 16.62 -16.84 14.01
C ALA A 47 16.22 -18.32 14.05
N PRO A 48 15.91 -18.88 15.23
CA PRO A 48 15.32 -20.21 15.27
C PRO A 48 14.20 -20.25 14.21
N ASN A 49 14.13 -21.34 13.44
CA ASN A 49 13.09 -21.51 12.43
C ASN A 49 11.76 -21.83 13.13
N ASN A 50 11.33 -20.99 14.07
CA ASN A 50 10.08 -21.13 14.80
C ASN A 50 8.92 -20.58 13.94
N VAL A 51 8.69 -21.23 12.81
CA VAL A 51 7.53 -20.95 11.97
C VAL A 51 6.34 -21.70 12.54
N THR A 52 5.32 -20.96 12.94
CA THR A 52 4.03 -21.52 13.36
C THR A 52 2.91 -20.88 12.55
N VAL A 53 1.81 -21.61 12.41
CA VAL A 53 0.59 -21.07 11.80
C VAL A 53 0.00 -20.04 12.76
N PHE A 54 -0.07 -18.78 12.34
CA PHE A 54 -0.62 -17.70 13.15
C PHE A 54 -2.14 -17.57 13.01
N ALA A 55 -2.67 -17.74 11.78
CA ALA A 55 -4.10 -17.72 11.49
C ALA A 55 -4.41 -18.57 10.25
N THR A 56 -5.63 -19.09 10.17
CA THR A 56 -6.17 -19.87 9.05
C THR A 56 -7.57 -19.39 8.67
N GLY A 57 -8.15 -19.94 7.60
CA GLY A 57 -9.52 -19.61 7.17
C GLY A 57 -9.66 -18.26 6.46
N LEU A 58 -8.55 -17.71 5.94
CA LEU A 58 -8.55 -16.50 5.13
C LEU A 58 -8.90 -16.83 3.67
N ASN A 59 -9.67 -15.95 3.04
CA ASN A 59 -10.13 -16.02 1.66
C ASN A 59 -9.12 -15.31 0.75
N ASN A 60 -8.29 -16.08 0.04
CA ASN A 60 -7.33 -15.55 -0.91
C ASN A 60 -6.42 -14.45 -0.28
N PRO A 61 -5.70 -14.73 0.83
CA PRO A 61 -4.89 -13.73 1.51
C PRO A 61 -3.75 -13.22 0.62
N ARG A 62 -3.56 -11.90 0.58
CA ARG A 62 -2.57 -11.21 -0.26
C ARG A 62 -1.64 -10.35 0.60
N GLY A 63 -1.65 -9.03 0.42
CA GLY A 63 -0.84 -8.10 1.21
C GLY A 63 -1.24 -8.09 2.69
N LEU A 64 -0.26 -7.86 3.56
CA LEU A 64 -0.45 -7.79 5.00
C LEU A 64 0.40 -6.67 5.62
N LYS A 65 -0.07 -6.12 6.73
CA LYS A 65 0.62 -5.05 7.46
C LYS A 65 0.20 -5.03 8.93
N PHE A 66 1.16 -4.84 9.83
CA PHE A 66 0.83 -4.46 11.21
C PHE A 66 0.32 -3.02 11.24
N GLY A 67 -0.82 -2.82 11.90
CA GLY A 67 -1.41 -1.50 12.12
C GLY A 67 -0.75 -0.74 13.26
N PRO A 68 -1.06 0.57 13.41
CA PRO A 68 -0.58 1.39 14.53
C PRO A 68 -1.09 0.90 15.89
N ASP A 69 -2.13 0.07 15.91
CA ASP A 69 -2.72 -0.57 17.08
C ASP A 69 -2.08 -1.93 17.43
N GLY A 70 -1.03 -2.33 16.70
CA GLY A 70 -0.28 -3.57 16.94
C GLY A 70 -0.92 -4.85 16.38
N ASN A 71 -2.10 -4.77 15.76
CA ASN A 71 -2.75 -5.94 15.18
C ASN A 71 -2.28 -6.19 13.74
N LEU A 72 -2.34 -7.45 13.29
CA LEU A 72 -2.02 -7.81 11.91
C LEU A 72 -3.26 -7.63 11.03
N TYR A 73 -3.14 -6.81 9.99
CA TYR A 73 -4.17 -6.66 8.98
C TYR A 73 -3.80 -7.42 7.72
N VAL A 74 -4.77 -8.08 7.09
CA VAL A 74 -4.58 -8.89 5.87
C VAL A 74 -5.62 -8.50 4.84
N ALA A 75 -5.17 -8.15 3.64
CA ALA A 75 -6.03 -8.02 2.48
C ALA A 75 -6.45 -9.42 2.00
N GLU A 76 -7.76 -9.68 2.02
CA GLU A 76 -8.33 -10.91 1.52
C GLU A 76 -8.94 -10.63 0.16
N GLY A 77 -8.30 -11.11 -0.91
CA GLY A 77 -8.69 -10.85 -2.29
C GLY A 77 -10.07 -11.37 -2.66
N GLY A 78 -10.65 -12.18 -1.77
CA GLY A 78 -12.07 -12.52 -1.80
C GLY A 78 -12.37 -13.90 -2.33
N ILE A 79 -13.67 -14.14 -2.53
CA ILE A 79 -14.25 -15.41 -2.98
C ILE A 79 -14.82 -15.35 -4.40
N GLY A 80 -14.67 -14.22 -5.09
CA GLY A 80 -15.32 -13.94 -6.36
C GLY A 80 -16.81 -13.66 -6.19
N GLY A 81 -17.62 -14.04 -7.17
CA GLY A 81 -19.07 -13.96 -7.17
C GLY A 81 -19.69 -14.26 -8.54
N ALA A 82 -21.02 -14.29 -8.59
CA ALA A 82 -21.78 -14.65 -9.78
C ALA A 82 -22.33 -13.45 -10.56
N ASP A 83 -22.08 -12.23 -10.10
CA ASP A 83 -22.60 -11.04 -10.75
C ASP A 83 -21.91 -10.85 -12.10
N SER A 84 -22.70 -10.79 -13.17
CA SER A 84 -22.19 -10.64 -14.52
C SER A 84 -21.65 -9.24 -14.75
N THR A 85 -20.58 -9.16 -15.55
CA THR A 85 -19.96 -7.90 -15.98
C THR A 85 -20.17 -7.65 -17.48
N GLU A 86 -20.94 -8.52 -18.15
CA GLU A 86 -21.29 -8.40 -19.56
C GLU A 86 -22.08 -7.10 -19.83
N GLY A 87 -21.79 -6.44 -20.96
CA GLY A 87 -22.45 -5.19 -21.35
C GLY A 87 -21.90 -3.92 -20.67
N CYS A 88 -21.03 -4.05 -19.67
CA CYS A 88 -20.34 -2.91 -19.06
C CYS A 88 -18.95 -2.63 -19.66
N CYS A 89 -18.40 -3.60 -20.36
CA CYS A 89 -17.07 -3.62 -20.96
C CYS A 89 -17.03 -4.65 -22.09
N GLU A 90 -16.00 -4.58 -22.93
CA GLU A 90 -15.67 -5.69 -23.82
C GLU A 90 -15.07 -6.84 -23.01
N GLN A 91 -15.73 -8.00 -23.04
CA GLN A 91 -15.29 -9.17 -22.30
C GLN A 91 -14.07 -9.82 -22.93
N VAL A 92 -13.21 -10.37 -22.08
CA VAL A 92 -12.19 -11.30 -22.55
C VAL A 92 -12.89 -12.51 -23.16
N ILE A 93 -12.44 -12.94 -24.34
CA ILE A 93 -13.02 -14.10 -25.01
C ILE A 93 -12.85 -15.39 -24.19
N PRO A 94 -13.76 -16.36 -24.33
CA PRO A 94 -13.59 -17.68 -23.72
C PRO A 94 -12.25 -18.33 -24.11
N PRO A 95 -11.61 -19.09 -23.19
CA PRO A 95 -12.19 -19.60 -21.94
C PRO A 95 -11.97 -18.71 -20.70
N VAL A 96 -11.19 -17.62 -20.79
CA VAL A 96 -10.82 -16.80 -19.62
C VAL A 96 -12.01 -15.99 -19.10
N GLY A 97 -12.75 -15.37 -20.02
CA GLY A 97 -14.02 -14.73 -19.71
C GLY A 97 -15.24 -15.63 -19.99
N PRO A 98 -16.45 -15.11 -19.78
CA PRO A 98 -16.72 -13.78 -19.22
C PRO A 98 -16.30 -13.67 -17.76
N TYR A 99 -15.99 -12.45 -17.32
CA TYR A 99 -15.68 -12.16 -15.92
C TYR A 99 -16.97 -12.05 -15.12
N THR A 100 -16.95 -12.58 -13.90
CA THR A 100 -18.00 -12.34 -12.90
C THR A 100 -17.39 -11.73 -11.65
N GLY A 101 -18.21 -11.32 -10.69
CA GLY A 101 -17.70 -10.78 -9.44
C GLY A 101 -18.77 -10.62 -8.38
N SER A 102 -18.46 -9.83 -7.36
CA SER A 102 -19.37 -9.44 -6.28
C SER A 102 -18.99 -8.07 -5.74
N VAL A 103 -19.97 -7.28 -5.31
CA VAL A 103 -19.72 -6.04 -4.55
C VAL A 103 -19.27 -6.29 -3.11
N THR A 104 -19.43 -7.50 -2.59
CA THR A 104 -19.09 -7.88 -1.20
C THR A 104 -18.13 -9.06 -1.13
N GLY A 105 -17.45 -9.38 -2.23
CA GLY A 105 -16.68 -10.60 -2.32
C GLY A 105 -15.31 -10.55 -1.66
N SER A 106 -14.77 -9.38 -1.30
CA SER A 106 -13.46 -9.20 -0.66
C SER A 106 -13.54 -8.39 0.65
N ARG A 107 -12.48 -8.43 1.47
CA ARG A 107 -12.47 -7.79 2.80
C ARG A 107 -11.07 -7.50 3.31
N ILE A 108 -10.97 -6.72 4.39
CA ILE A 108 -9.77 -6.62 5.23
C ILE A 108 -10.00 -7.35 6.54
N SER A 109 -9.12 -8.29 6.82
CA SER A 109 -9.05 -9.01 8.07
C SER A 109 -8.20 -8.25 9.09
N LYS A 110 -8.58 -8.28 10.37
CA LYS A 110 -7.74 -7.89 11.51
C LYS A 110 -7.54 -9.11 12.40
N ILE A 111 -6.30 -9.38 12.77
CA ILE A 111 -5.89 -10.53 13.57
C ILE A 111 -5.13 -10.01 14.78
N ASP A 112 -5.62 -10.34 15.97
CA ASP A 112 -4.98 -9.93 17.21
C ASP A 112 -3.74 -10.76 17.56
N ALA A 113 -3.04 -10.40 18.63
CA ALA A 113 -1.83 -11.10 19.08
C ALA A 113 -2.05 -12.58 19.45
N ASN A 114 -3.30 -13.00 19.70
CA ASN A 114 -3.66 -14.38 20.00
C ASN A 114 -4.04 -15.17 18.73
N GLY A 115 -3.96 -14.56 17.54
CA GLY A 115 -4.36 -15.17 16.28
C GLY A 115 -5.87 -15.12 16.04
N VAL A 116 -6.64 -14.37 16.83
CA VAL A 116 -8.09 -14.27 16.67
C VAL A 116 -8.41 -13.31 15.53
N ARG A 117 -9.08 -13.83 14.50
CA ARG A 117 -9.47 -13.09 13.29
C ARG A 117 -10.83 -12.41 13.46
N THR A 118 -10.89 -11.13 13.12
CA THR A 118 -12.11 -10.31 12.99
C THR A 118 -12.12 -9.56 11.65
N THR A 119 -13.27 -9.02 11.24
CA THR A 119 -13.36 -8.19 10.03
C THR A 119 -13.12 -6.75 10.40
N ALA A 120 -12.11 -6.12 9.79
CA ALA A 120 -11.87 -4.68 9.92
C ALA A 120 -12.68 -3.87 8.91
N VAL A 121 -12.72 -4.34 7.66
CA VAL A 121 -13.47 -3.74 6.57
C VAL A 121 -14.13 -4.85 5.78
N ASP A 122 -15.41 -4.71 5.48
CA ASP A 122 -16.18 -5.66 4.69
C ASP A 122 -16.79 -4.97 3.46
N ASN A 123 -17.55 -5.72 2.67
CA ASN A 123 -18.29 -5.22 1.51
C ASN A 123 -17.36 -4.56 0.48
N LEU A 124 -16.18 -5.15 0.26
CA LEU A 124 -15.29 -4.71 -0.81
C LEU A 124 -15.54 -5.57 -2.06
N PRO A 125 -15.39 -4.98 -3.26
CA PRO A 125 -15.67 -5.70 -4.48
C PRO A 125 -14.62 -6.79 -4.74
N SER A 126 -15.03 -7.80 -5.48
CA SER A 126 -14.17 -8.82 -6.06
C SER A 126 -14.61 -9.14 -7.48
N SER A 127 -13.73 -9.81 -8.21
CA SER A 127 -13.96 -10.33 -9.55
C SER A 127 -13.30 -11.69 -9.68
N GLN A 128 -13.72 -12.48 -10.66
CA GLN A 128 -13.09 -13.74 -11.01
C GLN A 128 -13.12 -13.99 -12.51
N THR A 129 -12.10 -14.70 -13.00
CA THR A 129 -12.16 -15.33 -14.32
C THR A 129 -13.19 -16.47 -14.33
N SER A 130 -13.51 -16.96 -15.52
CA SER A 130 -14.35 -18.14 -15.72
C SER A 130 -13.88 -19.34 -14.89
N ALA A 131 -14.84 -20.19 -14.52
CA ALA A 131 -14.59 -21.46 -13.85
C ALA A 131 -13.72 -22.41 -14.67
N THR A 132 -13.78 -22.32 -16.01
CA THR A 132 -12.95 -23.12 -16.91
C THR A 132 -11.45 -22.84 -16.75
N THR A 133 -11.08 -21.63 -16.32
CA THR A 133 -9.68 -21.23 -16.07
C THR A 133 -9.32 -21.16 -14.58
N GLY A 134 -10.16 -21.72 -13.70
CA GLY A 134 -9.83 -21.90 -12.29
C GLY A 134 -10.23 -20.76 -11.35
N ASN A 135 -11.19 -19.90 -11.73
CA ASN A 135 -11.78 -18.86 -10.85
C ASN A 135 -10.74 -17.92 -10.22
N LEU A 136 -9.79 -17.42 -11.02
CA LEU A 136 -8.77 -16.50 -10.53
C LEU A 136 -9.42 -15.23 -9.98
N THR A 137 -9.43 -15.10 -8.66
CA THR A 137 -10.17 -14.06 -7.96
C THR A 137 -9.27 -12.85 -7.67
N SER A 138 -9.74 -11.64 -7.97
CA SER A 138 -9.11 -10.37 -7.63
C SER A 138 -10.06 -9.48 -6.80
N GLY A 139 -9.51 -8.75 -5.84
CA GLY A 139 -10.23 -7.91 -4.89
C GLY A 139 -9.20 -7.13 -4.05
N ALA A 140 -9.41 -6.99 -2.74
CA ALA A 140 -8.41 -6.40 -1.85
C ALA A 140 -7.03 -7.09 -2.02
N ALA A 141 -6.03 -6.31 -2.43
CA ALA A 141 -4.72 -6.82 -2.83
C ALA A 141 -3.60 -6.44 -1.90
N ASP A 142 -3.61 -5.20 -1.41
CA ASP A 142 -2.62 -4.72 -0.46
C ASP A 142 -3.21 -3.65 0.45
N ILE A 143 -2.50 -3.37 1.55
CA ILE A 143 -2.89 -2.37 2.54
C ILE A 143 -1.69 -1.55 3.00
N ALA A 144 -1.96 -0.28 3.32
CA ALA A 144 -0.99 0.60 3.96
C ALA A 144 -1.66 1.44 5.04
N PHE A 145 -0.95 1.65 6.15
CA PHE A 145 -1.32 2.66 7.13
C PHE A 145 -0.49 3.91 6.93
N ILE A 146 -1.15 5.07 6.93
CA ILE A 146 -0.53 6.39 7.04
C ILE A 146 -1.18 7.07 8.24
N GLY A 147 -0.42 7.20 9.34
CA GLY A 147 -1.01 7.53 10.64
C GLY A 147 -2.02 6.46 11.06
N GLU A 148 -3.23 6.89 11.42
CA GLU A 148 -4.35 6.00 11.78
C GLU A 148 -5.23 5.63 10.57
N THR A 149 -4.92 6.14 9.38
CA THR A 149 -5.72 5.88 8.17
C THR A 149 -5.24 4.62 7.46
N LEU A 150 -6.16 3.68 7.26
CA LEU A 150 -5.98 2.48 6.44
C LEU A 150 -6.31 2.80 4.97
N TYR A 151 -5.34 2.58 4.09
CA TYR A 151 -5.48 2.59 2.64
C TYR A 151 -5.54 1.15 2.13
N ILE A 152 -6.46 0.89 1.21
CA ILE A 152 -6.67 -0.43 0.62
C ILE A 152 -6.47 -0.32 -0.89
N LEU A 153 -5.61 -1.17 -1.44
CA LEU A 153 -5.47 -1.34 -2.87
C LEU A 153 -6.42 -2.45 -3.33
N LEU A 154 -7.36 -2.12 -4.21
CA LEU A 154 -8.20 -3.10 -4.89
C LEU A 154 -7.56 -3.48 -6.22
N ALA A 155 -7.30 -4.77 -6.43
CA ALA A 155 -6.79 -5.28 -7.70
C ALA A 155 -7.92 -5.72 -8.63
N GLY A 156 -7.70 -5.43 -9.91
CA GLY A 156 -8.55 -5.77 -11.05
C GLY A 156 -8.34 -4.72 -12.13
N ALA A 157 -8.83 -4.99 -13.33
CA ALA A 157 -8.94 -4.03 -14.42
C ALA A 157 -10.04 -4.44 -15.40
N GLY A 158 -10.57 -3.47 -16.15
CA GLY A 158 -11.61 -3.72 -17.15
C GLY A 158 -12.88 -4.30 -16.52
N CYS A 159 -13.36 -5.41 -17.08
CA CYS A 159 -14.63 -6.02 -16.69
C CYS A 159 -14.76 -6.39 -15.21
N SER A 160 -13.64 -6.71 -14.56
CA SER A 160 -13.60 -7.02 -13.14
C SER A 160 -14.10 -5.90 -12.21
N TRP A 161 -14.19 -4.66 -12.69
CA TRP A 161 -14.59 -3.49 -11.89
C TRP A 161 -16.05 -3.08 -12.10
N CYS A 162 -16.76 -3.75 -13.01
CA CYS A 162 -18.09 -3.33 -13.43
C CYS A 162 -19.23 -4.04 -12.71
N VAL A 163 -18.95 -4.73 -11.61
CA VAL A 163 -20.03 -5.33 -10.79
C VAL A 163 -20.91 -4.20 -10.28
N ALA A 164 -22.20 -4.21 -10.66
CA ALA A 164 -23.12 -3.11 -10.40
C ALA A 164 -23.16 -2.78 -8.90
N GLY A 165 -22.73 -1.56 -8.53
CA GLY A 165 -22.62 -1.10 -7.14
C GLY A 165 -21.21 -1.07 -6.55
N ALA A 166 -20.17 -1.55 -7.26
CA ALA A 166 -18.78 -1.52 -6.80
C ALA A 166 -18.13 -0.11 -6.82
N GLY A 167 -18.81 0.89 -7.37
CA GLY A 167 -18.38 2.28 -7.40
C GLY A 167 -18.62 2.93 -8.75
N ASP A 168 -19.59 3.86 -8.81
CA ASP A 168 -19.98 4.61 -10.02
C ASP A 168 -18.93 5.64 -10.50
N ALA A 169 -17.73 5.67 -9.92
CA ALA A 169 -16.78 6.77 -10.12
C ALA A 169 -16.09 6.79 -11.50
N GLN A 170 -16.16 5.71 -12.29
CA GLN A 170 -15.41 5.61 -13.56
C GLN A 170 -16.16 4.87 -14.69
N ARG A 171 -17.50 4.78 -14.65
CA ARG A 171 -18.25 4.29 -15.82
C ARG A 171 -17.88 5.17 -17.03
N PRO A 172 -17.29 4.63 -18.11
CA PRO A 172 -17.23 5.36 -19.36
C PRO A 172 -18.69 5.58 -19.76
N THR A 173 -19.14 6.83 -19.76
CA THR A 173 -20.43 7.17 -20.34
C THR A 173 -20.41 6.65 -21.78
N PRO A 174 -21.42 5.89 -22.22
CA PRO A 174 -21.56 5.57 -23.64
C PRO A 174 -21.59 6.90 -24.40
N GLY A 175 -20.61 7.11 -25.27
CA GLY A 175 -20.58 8.19 -26.25
C GLY A 175 -21.42 7.83 -27.47
#